data_AF-A0A4U1LY40-F1
#
_entry.id   AF-A0A4U1LY40-F1
#
_cell.length_a   1.000
_cell.length_b   1.000
_cell.length_c   1.000
_cell.angle_alpha   90.00
_cell.angle_beta   90.00
_cell.angle_gamma   90.00
#
_symmetry.space_group_name_H-M   'P 1'
#
loop_
_entity.id
_entity.type
_entity.pdbx_description
1 polymer ?
#
loop_
_entity_poly.entity_id
_entity_poly.type
_entity_poly.pdbx_seq_one_letter_code
_entity_poly.pdbx_strand_id
1 'polypeptide(L)'
;MRNSLFLVLSIWAVLMGQAQDSNFHVYLCFGQSNMEGSAVIEKEDKQPTDRFLVLQNMDCKNYSRSKNTWYPAIPPLSNCQSGLSPADYFGKTLVANLPDSVRIGVINVAVGGCDIRLFDKNQYQNFTETYPEEWFQKKIKDYDGNPYQYLVNLGKRAQKDGVIKGILLHQGESNTGDEEWPKYVAKIYKDLLTDLGLQASEVPLLAGEVVHAEQGGTCAAMNIIINKLPNVIPTAHVVTSKGCEVQKDLVHFNSAGVREIGKRYATKMLQI
;
A
#
# COMPACT_ATOMS: atom_id res chain seq x y z
N MET A 1 44.45 45.72 -20.47
CA MET A 1 43.39 44.86 -21.04
C MET A 1 43.02 43.83 -20.00
N ARG A 2 41.86 43.97 -19.36
CA ARG A 2 41.43 43.10 -18.24
C ARG A 2 40.18 42.36 -18.70
N ASN A 3 40.35 41.10 -19.13
CA ASN A 3 39.26 40.25 -19.60
C ASN A 3 38.45 39.76 -18.41
N SER A 4 37.23 40.26 -18.29
CA SER A 4 36.20 39.70 -17.40
C SER A 4 35.50 38.58 -18.16
N LEU A 5 35.81 37.32 -17.82
CA LEU A 5 35.09 36.16 -18.32
C LEU A 5 33.90 35.89 -17.39
N PHE A 6 32.69 36.13 -17.90
CA PHE A 6 31.44 35.86 -17.19
C PHE A 6 31.22 34.34 -17.05
N LEU A 7 31.11 33.87 -15.81
CA LEU A 7 30.68 32.50 -15.50
C LEU A 7 29.14 32.47 -15.55
N VAL A 8 28.58 31.81 -16.56
CA VAL A 8 27.12 31.56 -16.64
C VAL A 8 26.83 30.31 -15.82
N LEU A 9 26.28 30.49 -14.62
CA LEU A 9 25.70 29.41 -13.80
C LEU A 9 24.31 29.09 -14.34
N SER A 10 24.19 27.98 -15.07
CA SER A 10 22.92 27.39 -15.48
C SER A 10 22.29 26.67 -14.27
N ILE A 11 21.32 27.32 -13.64
CA ILE A 11 20.48 26.72 -12.59
C ILE A 11 19.51 25.75 -13.25
N TRP A 12 19.78 24.45 -13.13
CA TRP A 12 18.79 23.42 -13.42
C TRP A 12 17.81 23.37 -12.24
N ALA A 13 16.67 24.03 -12.39
CA ALA A 13 15.56 23.87 -11.47
C ALA A 13 14.98 22.46 -11.62
N VAL A 14 15.26 21.59 -10.64
CA VAL A 14 14.50 20.36 -10.46
C VAL A 14 13.11 20.77 -10.01
N LEU A 15 12.14 20.75 -10.92
CA LEU A 15 10.73 20.90 -10.60
C LEU A 15 10.30 19.70 -9.75
N MET A 16 10.49 19.80 -8.43
CA MET A 16 9.72 18.98 -7.50
C MET A 16 8.25 19.36 -7.68
N GLY A 17 7.44 18.41 -8.15
CA GLY A 17 5.99 18.64 -8.29
C GLY A 17 5.42 19.02 -6.94
N GLN A 18 4.93 20.25 -6.80
CA GLN A 18 4.22 20.65 -5.59
C GLN A 18 2.80 20.07 -5.64
N ALA A 19 2.36 19.48 -4.53
CA ALA A 19 0.99 19.03 -4.38
C ALA A 19 0.04 20.21 -4.56
N GLN A 20 -0.96 20.07 -5.43
CA GLN A 20 -1.94 21.12 -5.67
C GLN A 20 -2.89 21.31 -4.48
N ASP A 21 -3.20 20.25 -3.74
CA ASP A 21 -4.05 20.30 -2.54
C ASP A 21 -3.35 19.62 -1.35
N SER A 22 -2.88 20.42 -0.39
CA SER A 22 -2.25 19.91 0.83
C SER A 22 -3.21 19.16 1.75
N ASN A 23 -4.53 19.37 1.61
CA ASN A 23 -5.56 18.66 2.36
C ASN A 23 -6.01 17.36 1.68
N PHE A 24 -5.47 17.03 0.50
CA PHE A 24 -5.67 15.73 -0.11
C PHE A 24 -4.55 14.77 0.32
N HIS A 25 -4.83 13.97 1.35
CA HIS A 25 -3.89 13.02 1.91
C HIS A 25 -3.94 11.69 1.15
N VAL A 26 -2.83 11.29 0.56
CA VAL A 26 -2.69 10.07 -0.23
C VAL A 26 -1.91 9.01 0.54
N TYR A 27 -2.36 7.77 0.45
CA TYR A 27 -1.73 6.62 1.09
C TYR A 27 -1.42 5.53 0.06
N LEU A 28 -0.17 5.07 0.06
CA LEU A 28 0.26 3.98 -0.81
C LEU A 28 0.03 2.65 -0.10
N CYS A 29 -0.59 1.69 -0.77
CA CYS A 29 -0.89 0.38 -0.20
C CYS A 29 -0.23 -0.70 -1.07
N PHE A 30 0.50 -1.62 -0.45
CA PHE A 30 1.12 -2.75 -1.15
C PHE A 30 1.22 -3.99 -0.26
N GLY A 31 1.52 -5.12 -0.88
CA GLY A 31 1.62 -6.41 -0.19
C GLY A 31 1.02 -7.54 -1.02
N GLN A 32 0.41 -8.51 -0.34
CA GLN A 32 -0.13 -9.72 -0.97
C GLN A 32 -1.65 -9.83 -0.87
N SER A 33 -2.20 -11.04 -0.82
CA SER A 33 -3.63 -11.35 -1.00
C SER A 33 -4.55 -10.63 -0.02
N ASN A 34 -4.17 -10.52 1.26
CA ASN A 34 -4.96 -9.77 2.24
C ASN A 34 -4.97 -8.26 1.94
N MET A 35 -3.88 -7.65 1.43
CA MET A 35 -3.91 -6.25 0.95
C MET A 35 -4.67 -6.09 -0.37
N GLU A 36 -4.48 -7.03 -1.31
CA GLU A 36 -5.14 -7.05 -2.62
C GLU A 36 -6.67 -7.09 -2.47
N GLY A 37 -7.13 -7.83 -1.46
CA GLY A 37 -8.52 -7.99 -1.10
C GLY A 37 -8.96 -9.43 -1.35
N SER A 38 -8.93 -10.24 -0.30
CA SER A 38 -9.31 -11.67 -0.30
C SER A 38 -10.71 -11.92 0.25
N ALA A 39 -11.30 -10.92 0.92
CA ALA A 39 -12.60 -11.05 1.57
C ALA A 39 -13.76 -10.70 0.61
N VAL A 40 -14.93 -11.27 0.88
CA VAL A 40 -16.15 -11.00 0.10
C VAL A 40 -16.58 -9.54 0.31
N ILE A 41 -16.92 -8.85 -0.78
CA ILE A 41 -17.51 -7.51 -0.70
C ILE A 41 -19.00 -7.64 -0.37
N GLU A 42 -19.41 -7.15 0.79
CA GLU A 42 -20.80 -7.18 1.25
C GLU A 42 -21.51 -5.85 0.96
N LYS A 43 -22.82 -5.79 1.22
CA LYS A 43 -23.65 -4.61 0.90
C LYS A 43 -23.21 -3.35 1.66
N GLU A 44 -22.79 -3.49 2.91
CA GLU A 44 -22.33 -2.36 3.74
C GLU A 44 -21.01 -1.76 3.23
N ASP A 45 -20.20 -2.54 2.52
CA ASP A 45 -18.91 -2.08 2.00
C ASP A 45 -19.06 -1.14 0.83
N LYS A 46 -20.22 -1.11 0.18
CA LYS A 46 -20.48 -0.35 -1.04
C LYS A 46 -20.97 1.08 -0.81
N GLN A 47 -21.02 1.54 0.44
CA GLN A 47 -21.43 2.92 0.76
C GLN A 47 -20.28 3.89 0.43
N PRO A 48 -20.44 4.79 -0.57
CA PRO A 48 -19.42 5.76 -0.91
C PRO A 48 -19.39 6.92 0.08
N THR A 49 -18.28 7.65 0.06
CA THR A 49 -18.16 9.00 0.62
C THR A 49 -17.39 9.86 -0.37
N ASP A 50 -17.78 11.13 -0.49
CA ASP A 50 -17.18 12.07 -1.45
C ASP A 50 -15.72 12.42 -1.08
N ARG A 51 -15.32 12.15 0.17
CA ARG A 51 -13.97 12.46 0.69
C ARG A 51 -13.01 11.27 0.66
N PHE A 52 -13.43 10.08 0.25
CA PHE A 52 -12.55 8.91 0.12
C PHE A 52 -12.46 8.45 -1.34
N LEU A 53 -11.26 8.53 -1.90
CA LEU A 53 -10.98 8.28 -3.29
C LEU A 53 -9.96 7.16 -3.48
N VAL A 54 -10.07 6.45 -4.59
CA VAL A 54 -9.07 5.49 -5.07
C VAL A 54 -8.53 5.97 -6.41
N LEU A 55 -7.20 6.01 -6.55
CA LEU A 55 -6.59 6.20 -7.86
C LEU A 55 -6.66 4.87 -8.58
N GLN A 56 -7.54 4.79 -9.58
CA GLN A 56 -7.71 3.57 -10.34
C GLN A 56 -6.38 3.22 -11.02
N ASN A 57 -5.80 2.08 -10.67
CA ASN A 57 -4.46 1.71 -11.11
C ASN A 57 -4.47 0.99 -12.48
N MET A 58 -5.62 0.51 -12.98
CA MET A 58 -5.78 -0.19 -14.27
C MET A 58 -7.19 -0.01 -14.83
N ASP A 59 -7.40 -0.28 -16.12
CA ASP A 59 -8.75 -0.15 -16.71
C ASP A 59 -9.69 -1.26 -16.22
N CYS A 60 -10.74 -0.87 -15.49
CA CYS A 60 -11.78 -1.75 -15.00
C CYS A 60 -13.12 -1.44 -15.65
N LYS A 61 -13.35 -2.03 -16.83
CA LYS A 61 -14.57 -1.84 -17.63
C LYS A 61 -15.85 -2.22 -16.87
N ASN A 62 -15.79 -3.27 -16.06
CA ASN A 62 -16.90 -3.73 -15.21
C ASN A 62 -17.34 -2.71 -14.15
N TYR A 63 -16.46 -1.78 -13.77
CA TYR A 63 -16.77 -0.68 -12.85
C TYR A 63 -16.84 0.68 -13.55
N SER A 64 -16.71 0.72 -14.89
CA SER A 64 -16.57 1.95 -15.67
C SER A 64 -15.48 2.88 -15.14
N ARG A 65 -14.38 2.30 -14.64
CA ARG A 65 -13.21 3.02 -14.14
C ARG A 65 -12.06 2.90 -15.13
N SER A 66 -11.46 4.03 -15.48
CA SER A 66 -10.27 4.09 -16.33
C SER A 66 -9.03 4.22 -15.45
N LYS A 67 -7.91 3.62 -15.87
CA LYS A 67 -6.61 3.79 -15.24
C LYS A 67 -6.34 5.28 -15.03
N ASN A 68 -5.55 5.59 -14.01
CA ASN A 68 -4.95 6.90 -13.82
C ASN A 68 -5.96 8.02 -13.47
N THR A 69 -7.15 7.66 -12.99
CA THR A 69 -8.26 8.56 -12.64
C THR A 69 -8.73 8.31 -11.20
N TRP A 70 -9.03 9.36 -10.46
CA TRP A 70 -9.58 9.27 -9.11
C TRP A 70 -11.09 8.98 -9.15
N TYR A 71 -11.54 7.98 -8.39
CA TYR A 71 -12.95 7.63 -8.23
C TYR A 71 -13.33 7.56 -6.75
N PRO A 72 -14.62 7.70 -6.39
CA PRO A 72 -15.10 7.31 -5.07
C PRO A 72 -14.63 5.89 -4.73
N ALA A 73 -13.99 5.74 -3.57
CA ALA A 73 -13.43 4.47 -3.12
C ALA A 73 -14.54 3.51 -2.69
N ILE A 74 -15.08 2.80 -3.66
CA ILE A 74 -15.98 1.66 -3.49
C ILE A 74 -15.19 0.40 -3.89
N PRO A 75 -15.12 -0.64 -3.06
CA PRO A 75 -14.36 -1.84 -3.38
C PRO A 75 -14.84 -2.50 -4.69
N PRO A 76 -13.93 -3.16 -5.43
CA PRO A 76 -12.54 -3.40 -5.08
C PRO A 76 -11.61 -2.19 -5.28
N LEU A 77 -10.54 -2.13 -4.47
CA LEU A 77 -9.58 -1.02 -4.49
C LEU A 77 -8.22 -1.37 -5.09
N SER A 78 -7.88 -2.66 -5.27
CA SER A 78 -6.58 -3.10 -5.81
C SER A 78 -6.65 -3.44 -7.30
N ASN A 79 -7.52 -4.35 -7.72
CA ASN A 79 -7.73 -4.66 -9.13
C ASN A 79 -9.19 -5.00 -9.43
N CYS A 80 -9.53 -5.17 -10.71
CA CYS A 80 -10.92 -5.32 -11.15
C CYS A 80 -11.61 -6.62 -10.69
N GLN A 81 -10.85 -7.56 -10.14
CA GLN A 81 -11.32 -8.89 -9.73
C GLN A 81 -11.10 -9.17 -8.24
N SER A 82 -10.50 -8.24 -7.49
CA SER A 82 -10.24 -8.44 -6.08
C SER A 82 -11.50 -8.23 -5.23
N GLY A 83 -11.38 -8.59 -3.95
CA GLY A 83 -12.41 -8.43 -2.94
C GLY A 83 -12.21 -7.19 -2.07
N LEU A 84 -12.68 -7.28 -0.84
CA LEU A 84 -12.55 -6.25 0.19
C LEU A 84 -11.12 -6.23 0.74
N SER A 85 -10.53 -5.04 0.82
CA SER A 85 -9.17 -4.79 1.31
C SER A 85 -9.19 -4.04 2.65
N PRO A 86 -8.18 -4.20 3.52
CA PRO A 86 -8.01 -3.34 4.69
C PRO A 86 -7.97 -1.84 4.33
N ALA A 87 -7.53 -1.50 3.12
CA ALA A 87 -7.51 -0.13 2.61
C ALA A 87 -8.92 0.51 2.57
N ASP A 88 -9.98 -0.29 2.38
CA ASP A 88 -11.37 0.19 2.36
C ASP A 88 -11.77 0.82 3.70
N TYR A 89 -11.53 0.10 4.79
CA TYR A 89 -11.92 0.56 6.13
C TYR A 89 -10.87 1.46 6.76
N PHE A 90 -9.63 1.39 6.28
CA PHE A 90 -8.64 2.42 6.57
C PHE A 90 -9.13 3.81 6.14
N GLY A 91 -9.44 3.99 4.85
CA GLY A 91 -9.83 5.29 4.33
C GLY A 91 -11.18 5.78 4.86
N LYS A 92 -12.18 4.89 4.96
CA LYS A 92 -13.48 5.23 5.58
C LYS A 92 -13.33 5.71 7.03
N THR A 93 -12.48 5.05 7.80
CA THR A 93 -12.26 5.42 9.21
C THR A 93 -11.50 6.74 9.32
N LEU A 94 -10.51 7.00 8.46
CA LEU A 94 -9.83 8.29 8.42
C LEU A 94 -10.81 9.43 8.09
N VAL A 95 -11.64 9.27 7.06
CA VAL A 95 -12.64 10.28 6.68
C VAL A 95 -13.61 10.59 7.82
N ALA A 96 -14.02 9.57 8.58
CA ALA A 96 -14.93 9.74 9.72
C ALA A 96 -14.31 10.47 10.92
N ASN A 97 -12.97 10.55 11.02
CA ASN A 97 -12.28 11.07 12.20
C ASN A 97 -11.37 12.29 11.90
N LEU A 98 -11.18 12.64 10.63
CA LEU A 98 -10.43 13.83 10.21
C LEU A 98 -11.37 14.99 9.86
N PRO A 99 -10.88 16.25 9.95
CA PRO A 99 -11.66 17.42 9.58
C PRO A 99 -12.29 17.31 8.19
N ASP A 100 -13.47 17.90 7.98
CA ASP A 100 -14.20 17.82 6.72
C ASP A 100 -13.45 18.44 5.52
N SER A 101 -12.46 19.30 5.79
CA SER A 101 -11.57 19.83 4.76
C SER A 101 -10.61 18.79 4.19
N VAL A 102 -10.39 17.66 4.87
CA VAL A 102 -9.43 16.63 4.47
C VAL A 102 -10.10 15.59 3.59
N ARG A 103 -9.47 15.33 2.44
CA ARG A 103 -9.80 14.22 1.54
C ARG A 103 -8.74 13.12 1.66
N ILE A 104 -9.15 11.88 1.52
CA ILE A 104 -8.31 10.69 1.61
C ILE A 104 -8.25 10.02 0.25
N GLY A 105 -7.05 9.75 -0.23
CA GLY A 105 -6.78 9.00 -1.45
C GLY A 105 -6.01 7.73 -1.13
N VAL A 106 -6.35 6.61 -1.76
CA VAL A 106 -5.52 5.39 -1.71
C VAL A 106 -5.07 4.96 -3.10
N ILE A 107 -3.88 4.41 -3.16
CA ILE A 107 -3.33 3.72 -4.33
C ILE A 107 -2.95 2.31 -3.86
N ASN A 108 -3.61 1.27 -4.37
CA ASN A 108 -3.34 -0.10 -3.94
C ASN A 108 -2.72 -0.89 -5.10
N VAL A 109 -1.48 -1.36 -4.91
CA VAL A 109 -0.77 -2.27 -5.82
C VAL A 109 -0.31 -3.45 -4.99
N ALA A 110 -1.12 -4.51 -4.97
CA ALA A 110 -0.84 -5.73 -4.22
C ALA A 110 -0.98 -6.95 -5.13
N VAL A 111 -0.19 -7.99 -4.83
CA VAL A 111 -0.09 -9.21 -5.65
C VAL A 111 -0.28 -10.43 -4.75
N GLY A 112 -1.45 -11.08 -4.82
CA GLY A 112 -1.71 -12.30 -4.06
C GLY A 112 -0.63 -13.37 -4.25
N GLY A 113 -0.16 -13.94 -3.13
CA GLY A 113 0.86 -14.99 -3.11
C GLY A 113 2.31 -14.51 -3.22
N CYS A 114 2.59 -13.21 -3.42
CA CYS A 114 3.95 -12.77 -3.65
C CYS A 114 4.87 -12.87 -2.42
N ASP A 115 6.12 -13.25 -2.66
CA ASP A 115 7.24 -12.91 -1.78
C ASP A 115 7.43 -11.38 -1.74
N ILE A 116 7.78 -10.81 -0.58
CA ILE A 116 7.98 -9.37 -0.41
C ILE A 116 9.00 -8.79 -1.41
N ARG A 117 9.99 -9.59 -1.82
CA ARG A 117 11.06 -9.19 -2.75
C ARG A 117 10.58 -9.04 -4.20
N LEU A 118 9.35 -9.43 -4.52
CA LEU A 118 8.69 -8.99 -5.77
C LEU A 118 8.55 -7.46 -5.83
N PHE A 119 8.55 -6.78 -4.68
CA PHE A 119 8.59 -5.32 -4.59
C PHE A 119 10.01 -4.76 -4.43
N ASP A 120 11.07 -5.58 -4.52
CA ASP A 120 12.45 -5.07 -4.56
C ASP A 120 12.80 -4.61 -5.98
N LYS A 121 13.03 -3.30 -6.15
CA LYS A 121 13.31 -2.69 -7.47
C LYS A 121 14.50 -3.28 -8.24
N ASN A 122 15.44 -3.96 -7.56
CA ASN A 122 16.62 -4.54 -8.17
C ASN A 122 16.54 -6.07 -8.33
N GLN A 123 15.66 -6.74 -7.57
CA GLN A 123 15.63 -8.20 -7.47
C GLN A 123 14.30 -8.83 -7.88
N TYR A 124 13.27 -8.02 -8.17
CA TYR A 124 11.91 -8.49 -8.40
C TYR A 124 11.79 -9.59 -9.46
N GLN A 125 12.65 -9.59 -10.49
CA GLN A 125 12.64 -10.61 -11.54
C GLN A 125 12.86 -12.03 -11.01
N ASN A 126 13.59 -12.18 -9.89
CA ASN A 126 13.82 -13.49 -9.26
C ASN A 126 12.56 -14.02 -8.55
N PHE A 127 11.53 -13.20 -8.40
CA PHE A 127 10.30 -13.49 -7.65
C PHE A 127 9.05 -13.41 -8.55
N THR A 128 9.22 -13.26 -9.86
CA THR A 128 8.08 -13.30 -10.79
C THR A 128 7.55 -14.71 -10.98
N GLU A 129 8.35 -15.74 -10.70
CA GLU A 129 8.01 -17.17 -10.88
C GLU A 129 7.86 -17.93 -9.56
N THR A 130 7.53 -17.25 -8.45
CA THR A 130 7.18 -17.92 -7.17
C THR A 130 6.11 -19.00 -7.37
N TYR A 131 5.17 -18.72 -8.25
CA TYR A 131 4.16 -19.66 -8.73
C TYR A 131 4.24 -19.73 -10.27
N PRO A 132 4.45 -20.92 -10.87
CA PRO A 132 4.48 -21.07 -12.33
C PRO A 132 3.09 -20.89 -12.97
N GLU A 133 2.03 -20.88 -12.17
CA GLU A 133 0.66 -20.80 -12.64
C GLU A 133 0.32 -19.45 -13.28
N GLU A 134 -0.50 -19.50 -14.35
CA GLU A 134 -0.87 -18.33 -15.15
C GLU A 134 -1.54 -17.22 -14.31
N TRP A 135 -2.29 -17.59 -13.26
CA TRP A 135 -2.97 -16.61 -12.41
C TRP A 135 -1.98 -15.66 -11.72
N PHE A 136 -0.80 -16.13 -11.32
CA PHE A 136 0.22 -15.33 -10.64
C PHE A 136 0.98 -14.46 -11.65
N GLN A 137 1.44 -15.09 -12.74
CA GLN A 137 2.12 -14.40 -13.85
C GLN A 137 1.26 -13.27 -14.42
N LYS A 138 -0.05 -13.51 -14.57
CA LYS A 138 -0.99 -12.51 -15.07
C LYS A 138 -1.08 -11.31 -14.12
N LYS A 139 -1.17 -11.51 -12.81
CA LYS A 139 -1.23 -10.40 -11.84
C LYS A 139 0.00 -9.50 -11.93
N ILE A 140 1.19 -10.10 -12.06
CA ILE A 140 2.44 -9.37 -12.23
C ILE A 140 2.45 -8.60 -13.55
N LYS A 141 2.02 -9.24 -14.63
CA LYS A 141 1.91 -8.62 -15.96
C LYS A 141 0.91 -7.46 -16.00
N ASP A 142 -0.20 -7.55 -15.26
CA ASP A 142 -1.18 -6.46 -15.13
C ASP A 142 -0.57 -5.21 -14.48
N TYR A 143 0.54 -5.35 -13.75
CA TYR A 143 1.38 -4.27 -13.23
C TYR A 143 2.68 -4.07 -14.04
N ASP A 144 2.61 -4.27 -15.36
CA ASP A 144 3.70 -4.09 -16.31
C ASP A 144 4.95 -4.95 -16.00
N GLY A 145 4.79 -6.05 -15.25
CA GLY A 145 5.87 -6.94 -14.86
C GLY A 145 6.69 -6.47 -13.65
N ASN A 146 6.47 -5.25 -13.15
CA ASN A 146 7.23 -4.67 -12.04
C ASN A 146 6.28 -3.90 -11.09
N PRO A 147 5.67 -4.58 -10.11
CA PRO A 147 4.72 -3.96 -9.18
C PRO A 147 5.31 -2.79 -8.37
N TYR A 148 6.59 -2.83 -8.03
CA TYR A 148 7.28 -1.72 -7.36
C TYR A 148 7.30 -0.46 -8.22
N GLN A 149 7.82 -0.57 -9.45
CA GLN A 149 7.94 0.58 -10.34
C GLN A 149 6.56 1.11 -10.73
N TYR A 150 5.58 0.22 -10.85
CA TYR A 150 4.18 0.56 -11.07
C TYR A 150 3.63 1.46 -9.96
N LEU A 151 3.85 1.07 -8.68
CA LEU A 151 3.44 1.87 -7.52
C LEU A 151 4.16 3.22 -7.47
N VAL A 152 5.47 3.27 -7.74
CA VAL A 152 6.23 4.54 -7.82
C VAL A 152 5.65 5.48 -8.87
N ASN A 153 5.29 4.96 -10.05
CA ASN A 153 4.72 5.77 -11.13
C ASN A 153 3.36 6.37 -10.75
N LEU A 154 2.53 5.60 -10.04
CA LEU A 154 1.25 6.08 -9.51
C LEU A 154 1.44 7.09 -8.38
N GLY A 155 2.41 6.85 -7.49
CA GLY A 155 2.79 7.80 -6.43
C GLY A 155 3.20 9.16 -6.98
N LYS A 156 4.09 9.19 -7.98
CA LYS A 156 4.50 10.42 -8.68
C LYS A 156 3.34 11.15 -9.36
N ARG A 157 2.35 10.40 -9.85
CA ARG A 157 1.11 11.00 -10.39
C ARG A 157 0.31 11.64 -9.27
N ALA A 158 0.07 10.91 -8.18
CA ALA A 158 -0.73 11.41 -7.06
C ALA A 158 -0.10 12.63 -6.35
N GLN A 159 1.24 12.74 -6.34
CA GLN A 159 1.94 13.92 -5.81
C GLN A 159 1.62 15.23 -6.56
N LYS A 160 1.03 15.14 -7.76
CA LYS A 160 0.54 16.33 -8.49
C LYS A 160 -0.79 16.83 -7.92
N ASP A 161 -1.57 15.95 -7.32
CA ASP A 161 -2.91 16.23 -6.83
C ASP A 161 -2.92 16.47 -5.31
N GLY A 162 -2.15 15.68 -4.56
CA GLY A 162 -2.15 15.68 -3.10
C GLY A 162 -0.80 15.29 -2.47
N VAL A 163 -0.79 15.10 -1.16
CA VAL A 163 0.42 14.82 -0.37
C VAL A 163 0.39 13.36 0.09
N ILE A 164 1.46 12.60 -0.17
CA ILE A 164 1.61 11.25 0.38
C ILE A 164 1.87 11.35 1.88
N LYS A 165 0.99 10.76 2.70
CA LYS A 165 1.00 10.86 4.18
C LYS A 165 1.32 9.54 4.89
N GLY A 166 1.45 8.43 4.16
CA GLY A 166 1.79 7.15 4.76
C GLY A 166 1.80 6.02 3.75
N ILE A 167 2.37 4.90 4.18
CA ILE A 167 2.45 3.66 3.39
C ILE A 167 1.87 2.52 4.22
N LEU A 168 0.98 1.73 3.63
CA LEU A 168 0.38 0.54 4.22
C LEU A 168 0.98 -0.70 3.57
N LEU A 169 1.49 -1.60 4.41
CA LEU A 169 1.97 -2.92 4.03
C LEU A 169 1.10 -3.98 4.70
N HIS A 170 0.63 -4.96 3.93
CA HIS A 170 0.08 -6.19 4.49
C HIS A 170 0.62 -7.40 3.72
N GLN A 171 1.67 -8.00 4.28
CA GLN A 171 2.39 -9.11 3.68
C GLN A 171 3.16 -9.87 4.77
N GLY A 172 3.34 -11.17 4.56
CA GLY A 172 4.25 -11.98 5.36
C GLY A 172 4.04 -13.48 5.16
N GLU A 173 2.87 -13.89 4.68
CA GLU A 173 2.48 -15.29 4.59
C GLU A 173 3.42 -16.08 3.67
N SER A 174 3.79 -15.53 2.51
CA SER A 174 4.76 -16.15 1.60
C SER A 174 6.22 -16.08 2.08
N ASN A 175 6.50 -15.33 3.15
CA ASN A 175 7.80 -15.22 3.79
C ASN A 175 7.81 -15.81 5.21
N THR A 176 6.83 -16.66 5.54
CA THR A 176 6.68 -17.20 6.90
C THR A 176 7.98 -17.82 7.41
N GLY A 177 8.53 -17.27 8.50
CA GLY A 177 9.76 -17.76 9.13
C GLY A 177 11.07 -17.14 8.58
N ASP A 178 10.99 -16.28 7.58
CA ASP A 178 12.17 -15.60 7.01
C ASP A 178 12.59 -14.40 7.88
N GLU A 179 13.61 -14.60 8.71
CA GLU A 179 14.16 -13.57 9.62
C GLU A 179 14.78 -12.36 8.91
N GLU A 180 15.07 -12.45 7.60
CA GLU A 180 15.58 -11.33 6.81
C GLU A 180 14.46 -10.40 6.31
N TRP A 181 13.19 -10.81 6.43
CA TRP A 181 12.04 -10.04 5.97
C TRP A 181 12.04 -8.57 6.41
N PRO A 182 12.34 -8.21 7.68
CA PRO A 182 12.39 -6.81 8.08
C PRO A 182 13.41 -5.99 7.27
N LYS A 183 14.54 -6.59 6.88
CA LYS A 183 15.55 -5.91 6.05
C LYS A 183 15.07 -5.72 4.61
N TYR A 184 14.35 -6.69 4.05
CA TYR A 184 13.75 -6.56 2.72
C TYR A 184 12.73 -5.41 2.70
N VAL A 185 11.85 -5.36 3.71
CA VAL A 185 10.88 -4.26 3.85
C VAL A 185 11.58 -2.92 4.06
N ALA A 186 12.63 -2.85 4.90
CA ALA A 186 13.39 -1.62 5.12
C ALA A 186 14.03 -1.09 3.84
N LYS A 187 14.56 -1.99 3.01
CA LYS A 187 15.08 -1.62 1.69
C LYS A 187 13.98 -1.07 0.78
N ILE A 188 12.85 -1.78 0.64
CA ILE A 188 11.74 -1.37 -0.23
C ILE A 188 11.17 -0.03 0.23
N TYR A 189 10.96 0.17 1.53
CA TYR A 189 10.49 1.42 2.10
C TYR A 189 11.47 2.58 1.82
N LYS A 190 12.77 2.37 2.04
CA LYS A 190 13.80 3.38 1.72
C LYS A 190 13.84 3.71 0.24
N ASP A 191 13.69 2.71 -0.62
CA ASP A 191 13.62 2.89 -2.07
C ASP A 191 12.37 3.72 -2.44
N LEU A 192 11.19 3.42 -1.88
CA LEU A 192 9.97 4.22 -2.08
C LEU A 192 10.15 5.67 -1.63
N LEU A 193 10.72 5.90 -0.44
CA LEU A 193 11.00 7.25 0.05
C LEU A 193 11.93 8.00 -0.91
N THR A 194 12.98 7.35 -1.39
CA THR A 194 13.97 7.95 -2.30
C THR A 194 13.35 8.28 -3.65
N ASP A 195 12.68 7.30 -4.27
CA ASP A 195 12.18 7.41 -5.64
C ASP A 195 10.95 8.35 -5.75
N LEU A 196 10.29 8.64 -4.62
CA LEU A 196 9.19 9.59 -4.49
C LEU A 196 9.59 10.91 -3.80
N GLY A 197 10.84 11.07 -3.34
CA GLY A 197 11.31 12.28 -2.66
C GLY A 197 10.59 12.56 -1.33
N LEU A 198 10.28 11.52 -0.56
CA LEU A 198 9.55 11.58 0.71
C LEU A 198 10.49 11.54 1.91
N GLN A 199 10.03 12.05 3.05
CA GLN A 199 10.75 11.99 4.33
C GLN A 199 10.10 10.97 5.26
N ALA A 200 10.93 10.11 5.88
CA ALA A 200 10.45 9.05 6.76
C ALA A 200 9.65 9.57 7.98
N SER A 201 9.93 10.80 8.43
CA SER A 201 9.23 11.46 9.54
C SER A 201 7.81 11.93 9.17
N GLU A 202 7.50 12.05 7.88
CA GLU A 202 6.20 12.52 7.39
C GLU A 202 5.36 11.40 6.75
N VAL A 203 6.00 10.28 6.42
CA VAL A 203 5.39 9.16 5.70
C VAL A 203 5.70 7.85 6.45
N PRO A 204 5.06 7.60 7.61
CA PRO A 204 5.28 6.37 8.37
C PRO A 204 4.85 5.14 7.57
N LEU A 205 5.46 3.99 7.90
CA LEU A 205 5.09 2.69 7.37
C LEU A 205 4.19 1.97 8.38
N LEU A 206 2.95 1.67 8.02
CA LEU A 206 2.09 0.83 8.83
C LEU A 206 2.09 -0.58 8.25
N ALA A 207 2.49 -1.57 9.04
CA ALA A 207 2.54 -2.97 8.63
C ALA A 207 1.57 -3.82 9.46
N GLY A 208 0.73 -4.63 8.82
CA GLY A 208 -0.23 -5.47 9.52
C GLY A 208 0.35 -6.84 9.82
N GLU A 209 0.01 -7.37 10.98
CA GLU A 209 0.20 -8.79 11.29
C GLU A 209 -0.62 -9.66 10.35
N VAL A 210 -0.07 -10.80 9.93
CA VAL A 210 -0.85 -11.87 9.28
C VAL A 210 -1.82 -12.48 10.29
N VAL A 211 -2.71 -13.37 9.87
CA VAL A 211 -3.70 -14.00 10.77
C VAL A 211 -3.03 -14.50 12.05
N HIS A 212 -3.54 -14.01 13.19
CA HIS A 212 -2.91 -14.20 14.49
C HIS A 212 -3.15 -15.61 15.06
N ALA A 213 -2.25 -16.05 15.94
CA ALA A 213 -2.23 -17.43 16.45
C ALA A 213 -3.50 -17.82 17.22
N GLU A 214 -4.10 -16.86 17.93
CA GLU A 214 -5.36 -17.07 18.66
C GLU A 214 -6.56 -17.40 17.76
N GLN A 215 -6.48 -17.08 16.47
CA GLN A 215 -7.48 -17.41 15.47
C GLN A 215 -7.07 -18.66 14.66
N GLY A 216 -5.99 -19.35 15.05
CA GLY A 216 -5.47 -20.53 14.36
C GLY A 216 -4.67 -20.21 13.10
N GLY A 217 -4.17 -18.98 12.93
CA GLY A 217 -3.50 -18.55 11.71
C GLY A 217 -2.35 -19.46 11.29
N THR A 218 -2.39 -19.97 10.05
CA THR A 218 -1.37 -20.90 9.53
C THR A 218 0.01 -20.26 9.49
N CYS A 219 0.07 -18.95 9.23
CA CYS A 219 1.32 -18.18 9.14
C CYS A 219 1.63 -17.39 10.41
N ALA A 220 0.94 -17.63 11.53
CA ALA A 220 1.02 -16.78 12.73
C ALA A 220 2.43 -16.64 13.32
N ALA A 221 3.32 -17.62 13.11
CA ALA A 221 4.72 -17.54 13.51
C ALA A 221 5.46 -16.33 12.87
N MET A 222 5.01 -15.89 11.69
CA MET A 222 5.53 -14.72 11.00
C MET A 222 5.33 -13.42 11.80
N ASN A 223 4.31 -13.34 12.66
CA ASN A 223 4.06 -12.14 13.47
C ASN A 223 5.21 -11.85 14.43
N ILE A 224 5.97 -12.86 14.89
CA ILE A 224 7.18 -12.64 15.69
C ILE A 224 8.22 -11.82 14.90
N ILE A 225 8.33 -12.05 13.59
CA ILE A 225 9.26 -11.39 12.69
C ILE A 225 8.73 -10.01 12.27
N ILE A 226 7.45 -9.92 11.89
CA ILE A 226 6.79 -8.64 11.55
C ILE A 226 6.91 -7.65 12.71
N ASN A 227 6.75 -8.10 13.95
CA ASN A 227 6.89 -7.27 15.15
C ASN A 227 8.31 -6.73 15.40
N LYS A 228 9.34 -7.24 14.70
CA LYS A 228 10.71 -6.68 14.74
C LYS A 228 10.90 -5.50 13.77
N LEU A 229 9.94 -5.21 12.89
CA LEU A 229 10.06 -4.16 11.87
C LEU A 229 10.44 -2.77 12.42
N PRO A 230 9.87 -2.30 13.56
CA PRO A 230 10.26 -1.01 14.14
C PRO A 230 11.74 -0.90 14.55
N ASN A 231 12.42 -2.04 14.76
CA ASN A 231 13.85 -2.05 15.11
C ASN A 231 14.76 -1.67 13.93
N VAL A 232 14.29 -1.87 12.70
CA VAL A 232 15.03 -1.56 11.46
C VAL A 232 14.46 -0.34 10.73
N ILE A 233 13.19 -0.01 10.97
CA ILE A 233 12.52 1.19 10.45
C ILE A 233 11.88 1.91 11.65
N PRO A 234 12.52 2.92 12.25
CA PRO A 234 11.99 3.57 13.46
C PRO A 234 10.62 4.26 13.29
N THR A 235 10.24 4.62 12.06
CA THR A 235 8.91 5.19 11.75
C THR A 235 7.91 4.14 11.25
N ALA A 236 8.23 2.85 11.44
CA ALA A 236 7.29 1.77 11.19
C ALA A 236 6.44 1.46 12.43
N HIS A 237 5.17 1.15 12.20
CA HIS A 237 4.21 0.79 13.23
C HIS A 237 3.50 -0.51 12.84
N VAL A 238 3.52 -1.48 13.74
CA VAL A 238 2.84 -2.76 13.52
C VAL A 238 1.38 -2.68 14.01
N VAL A 239 0.46 -3.15 13.18
CA VAL A 239 -0.98 -3.18 13.43
C VAL A 239 -1.37 -4.62 13.74
N THR A 240 -1.85 -4.86 14.97
CA THR A 240 -2.19 -6.21 15.40
C THR A 240 -3.44 -6.75 14.72
N SER A 241 -3.39 -8.02 14.33
CA SER A 241 -4.51 -8.78 13.76
C SER A 241 -5.23 -9.65 14.79
N LYS A 242 -4.82 -9.61 16.06
CA LYS A 242 -5.46 -10.35 17.15
C LYS A 242 -6.95 -10.03 17.24
N GLY A 243 -7.79 -11.06 17.18
CA GLY A 243 -9.25 -10.93 17.26
C GLY A 243 -9.92 -10.57 15.93
N CYS A 244 -9.17 -10.33 14.85
CA CYS A 244 -9.77 -10.17 13.53
C CYS A 244 -10.30 -11.52 13.04
N GLU A 245 -11.54 -11.56 12.58
CA GLU A 245 -12.16 -12.79 12.10
C GLU A 245 -11.50 -13.33 10.82
N VAL A 246 -11.51 -14.65 10.66
CA VAL A 246 -10.72 -15.37 9.65
C VAL A 246 -11.59 -16.25 8.79
N GLN A 247 -11.13 -16.51 7.56
CA GLN A 247 -11.73 -17.52 6.70
C GLN A 247 -11.35 -18.92 7.15
N LYS A 248 -12.01 -19.93 6.58
CA LYS A 248 -11.77 -21.35 6.89
C LYS A 248 -10.36 -21.82 6.51
N ASP A 249 -9.69 -21.11 5.61
CA ASP A 249 -8.31 -21.41 5.20
C ASP A 249 -7.27 -21.00 6.24
N LEU A 250 -7.65 -20.20 7.25
CA LEU A 250 -6.78 -19.71 8.33
C LEU A 250 -5.58 -18.86 7.82
N VAL A 251 -5.64 -18.39 6.57
CA VAL A 251 -4.63 -17.55 5.92
C VAL A 251 -5.23 -16.17 5.62
N HIS A 252 -6.49 -16.12 5.22
CA HIS A 252 -7.17 -14.87 4.86
C HIS A 252 -8.15 -14.42 5.93
N PHE A 253 -8.27 -13.10 6.10
CA PHE A 253 -9.34 -12.52 6.91
C PHE A 253 -10.68 -12.66 6.18
N ASN A 254 -11.77 -12.86 6.91
CA ASN A 254 -13.11 -12.73 6.34
C ASN A 254 -13.48 -11.23 6.26
N SER A 255 -14.68 -10.91 5.77
CA SER A 255 -15.12 -9.51 5.62
C SER A 255 -15.08 -8.75 6.95
N ALA A 256 -15.59 -9.31 8.04
CA ALA A 256 -15.53 -8.70 9.37
C ALA A 256 -14.09 -8.45 9.86
N GLY A 257 -13.19 -9.42 9.68
CA GLY A 257 -11.77 -9.27 10.01
C GLY A 257 -11.05 -8.20 9.18
N VAL A 258 -11.35 -8.11 7.88
CA VAL A 258 -10.82 -7.05 7.01
C VAL A 258 -11.29 -5.66 7.45
N ARG A 259 -12.57 -5.52 7.83
CA ARG A 259 -13.10 -4.26 8.38
C ARG A 259 -12.37 -3.86 9.64
N GLU A 260 -12.21 -4.81 10.57
CA GLU A 260 -11.58 -4.58 11.86
C GLU A 260 -10.11 -4.18 11.71
N ILE A 261 -9.32 -4.93 10.94
CA ILE A 261 -7.91 -4.60 10.75
C ILE A 261 -7.74 -3.27 10.02
N GLY A 262 -8.58 -2.98 9.01
CA GLY A 262 -8.58 -1.69 8.31
C GLY A 262 -8.84 -0.50 9.24
N LYS A 263 -9.81 -0.63 10.16
CA LYS A 263 -10.05 0.37 11.23
C LYS A 263 -8.81 0.55 12.12
N ARG A 264 -8.11 -0.53 12.47
CA ARG A 264 -6.90 -0.46 13.31
C ARG A 264 -5.73 0.22 12.60
N TYR A 265 -5.55 0.01 11.30
CA TYR A 265 -4.60 0.81 10.51
C TYR A 265 -4.92 2.30 10.63
N ALA A 266 -6.19 2.69 10.49
CA ALA A 266 -6.58 4.09 10.56
C ALA A 266 -6.39 4.66 11.98
N THR A 267 -6.82 3.94 13.01
CA THR A 267 -6.62 4.33 14.41
C THR A 267 -5.13 4.52 14.71
N LYS A 268 -4.26 3.63 14.20
CA LYS A 268 -2.81 3.80 14.36
C LYS A 268 -2.32 5.05 13.62
N MET A 269 -2.76 5.29 12.40
CA MET A 269 -2.38 6.47 11.63
C MET A 269 -2.83 7.78 12.29
N LEU A 270 -4.01 7.80 12.93
CA LEU A 270 -4.53 8.97 13.65
C LEU A 270 -3.77 9.28 14.96
N GLN A 271 -2.97 8.34 15.46
CA GLN A 271 -2.16 8.52 16.67
C GLN A 271 -0.76 9.09 16.38
N ILE A 272 -0.35 9.12 15.11
CA ILE A 272 0.97 9.57 14.65
C ILE A 272 0.84 11.00 14.15
#